data_AF-A0A6A6YHQ5-F1
#
_entry.id   AF-A0A6A6YHQ5-F1
#
_cell.length_a   1.000
_cell.length_b   1.000
_cell.length_c   1.000
_cell.angle_alpha   90.00
_cell.angle_beta   90.00
_cell.angle_gamma   90.00
#
_symmetry.space_group_name_H-M   'P 1'
#
loop_
_entity.id
_entity.type
_entity.pdbx_description
1 polymer ?
#
loop_
_entity_poly.entity_id
_entity_poly.type
_entity_poly.pdbx_seq_one_letter_code
_entity_poly.pdbx_strand_id
1 'polypeptide(L)'
;MAADTPFSPGQIHRATAPSSSMGSNSSLGRDKATGTAMKTGSSLQEDVVQSQAIFVQGHLPLSQPLCLECERPVTRLTTSRYNRNGNARRPYLKCVPCDKFHSFADEQGNNPENLRCHCGEPSRKQVSGIKTQSQRGLHYVCSLGNCDFYRAAIGPSGHQVLLDERLPNQMRTLGLV
;
A
#
# COMPACT_ATOMS: atom_id res chain seq x y z
N MET A 1 35.33 13.14 25.40
CA MET A 1 35.19 12.24 24.24
C MET A 1 34.53 10.97 24.73
N ALA A 2 33.20 10.87 24.66
CA ALA A 2 32.45 9.68 25.02
C ALA A 2 31.82 9.16 23.73
N ALA A 3 32.10 7.89 23.42
CA ALA A 3 31.61 7.21 22.23
C ALA A 3 30.17 6.77 22.47
N ASP A 4 29.24 7.28 21.67
CA ASP A 4 27.88 6.76 21.58
C ASP A 4 27.92 5.38 20.89
N THR A 5 27.56 4.35 21.64
CA THR A 5 27.35 2.99 21.13
C THR A 5 26.16 2.94 20.17
N PRO A 6 26.27 2.29 19.00
CA PRO A 6 25.16 2.13 18.07
C PRO A 6 24.14 1.15 18.66
N PHE A 7 22.87 1.57 18.65
CA PHE A 7 21.73 0.74 19.01
C PHE A 7 21.77 -0.61 18.29
N SER A 8 21.78 -1.68 19.08
CA SER A 8 21.75 -3.06 18.60
C SER A 8 20.39 -3.35 17.91
N PRO A 9 20.36 -3.87 16.68
CA PRO A 9 19.12 -4.03 15.90
C PRO A 9 18.22 -5.20 16.37
N GLY A 10 18.55 -5.85 17.49
CA GLY A 10 17.91 -7.10 17.94
C GLY A 10 16.64 -6.97 18.78
N GLN A 11 16.13 -5.77 19.06
CA GLN A 11 14.97 -5.60 19.97
C GLN A 11 13.79 -4.81 19.40
N ILE A 12 13.83 -4.45 18.10
CA ILE A 12 12.62 -4.00 17.43
C ILE A 12 11.82 -5.27 17.11
N HIS A 13 11.05 -5.75 18.08
CA HIS A 13 9.88 -6.55 17.79
C HIS A 13 9.16 -5.81 16.67
N ARG A 14 9.18 -6.39 15.46
CA ARG A 14 8.32 -5.95 14.35
C ARG A 14 6.99 -5.62 15.01
N ALA A 15 6.58 -4.36 14.96
CA ALA A 15 5.26 -4.00 15.42
C ALA A 15 4.32 -4.86 14.59
N THR A 16 3.83 -5.93 15.21
CA THR A 16 2.81 -6.81 14.66
C THR A 16 1.67 -5.85 14.39
N ALA A 17 1.51 -5.46 13.12
CA ALA A 17 0.30 -4.77 12.71
C ALA A 17 -0.82 -5.67 13.23
N PRO A 18 -1.72 -5.18 14.11
CA PRO A 18 -2.72 -6.04 14.71
C PRO A 18 -3.53 -6.64 13.56
N SER A 19 -3.45 -7.97 13.47
CA SER A 19 -4.24 -8.72 12.52
C SER A 19 -5.70 -8.54 12.90
N SER A 20 -6.39 -7.67 12.18
CA SER A 20 -7.83 -7.53 12.28
C SER A 20 -8.46 -8.70 11.52
N SER A 21 -8.70 -9.79 12.24
CA SER A 21 -9.67 -10.81 11.90
C SER A 21 -11.07 -10.17 11.84
N MET A 22 -11.69 -10.15 10.66
CA MET A 22 -13.10 -9.79 10.51
C MET A 22 -13.81 -10.95 9.81
N GLY A 23 -14.78 -11.52 10.51
CA GLY A 23 -15.57 -12.67 10.11
C GLY A 23 -16.47 -12.38 8.91
N SER A 24 -16.65 -13.43 8.11
CA SER A 24 -17.56 -13.51 6.98
C SER A 24 -19.00 -13.58 7.47
N ASN A 25 -19.88 -12.71 6.97
CA ASN A 25 -21.32 -12.95 6.98
C ASN A 25 -21.87 -12.77 5.55
N SER A 26 -22.38 -13.87 5.04
CA SER A 26 -23.19 -14.02 3.83
C SER A 26 -24.62 -13.56 4.07
N SER A 27 -25.24 -12.87 3.10
CA SER A 27 -26.70 -12.80 3.01
C SER A 27 -27.17 -12.55 1.57
N LEU A 28 -28.07 -13.44 1.14
CA LEU A 28 -28.82 -13.52 -0.12
C LEU A 28 -30.01 -12.52 -0.19
N GLY A 29 -30.43 -12.21 -1.43
CA GLY A 29 -31.74 -11.65 -1.83
C GLY A 29 -31.63 -11.02 -3.24
N ARG A 30 -32.17 -11.56 -4.36
CA ARG A 30 -33.59 -11.65 -4.83
C ARG A 30 -34.33 -10.30 -4.69
N ASP A 31 -34.91 -9.65 -5.71
CA ASP A 31 -35.81 -10.07 -6.81
C ASP A 31 -35.74 -9.06 -8.01
N LYS A 32 -35.82 -9.47 -9.29
CA LYS A 32 -36.96 -9.63 -10.23
C LYS A 32 -37.75 -8.34 -10.60
N ALA A 33 -37.70 -7.93 -11.87
CA ALA A 33 -38.83 -7.36 -12.65
C ALA A 33 -38.50 -7.28 -14.16
N THR A 34 -39.55 -7.25 -14.98
CA THR A 34 -39.65 -7.71 -16.38
C THR A 34 -40.13 -6.60 -17.33
N GLY A 35 -39.74 -6.68 -18.61
CA GLY A 35 -40.48 -6.18 -19.79
C GLY A 35 -39.91 -4.89 -20.43
N THR A 36 -40.05 -4.57 -21.73
CA THR A 36 -40.56 -5.23 -22.95
C THR A 36 -39.99 -4.44 -24.16
N ALA A 37 -39.92 -5.06 -25.33
CA ALA A 37 -39.24 -4.64 -26.57
C ALA A 37 -39.85 -3.49 -27.40
N MET A 38 -39.05 -2.86 -28.29
CA MET A 38 -39.45 -2.41 -29.64
C MET A 38 -38.26 -2.34 -30.64
N LYS A 39 -38.55 -2.66 -31.91
CA LYS A 39 -37.69 -2.65 -33.13
C LYS A 39 -37.31 -1.20 -33.52
N THR A 40 -36.29 -0.89 -34.35
CA THR A 40 -36.19 -1.01 -35.83
C THR A 40 -34.86 -0.32 -36.22
N GLY A 41 -33.92 -0.86 -37.01
CA GLY A 41 -33.87 -0.76 -38.48
C GLY A 41 -32.57 -0.06 -38.98
N SER A 42 -32.07 -0.50 -40.16
CA SER A 42 -30.99 0.08 -41.01
C SER A 42 -29.53 -0.14 -40.56
N SER A 43 -28.74 -1.02 -41.21
CA SER A 43 -28.12 -0.90 -42.54
C SER A 43 -27.18 0.31 -42.66
N LEU A 44 -25.87 0.06 -42.63
CA LEU A 44 -24.87 0.52 -43.61
C LEU A 44 -23.53 -0.22 -43.35
N GLN A 45 -22.83 -0.49 -44.44
CA GLN A 45 -21.58 -1.24 -44.54
C GLN A 45 -20.43 -0.47 -43.86
N GLU A 46 -19.55 -1.17 -43.14
CA GLU A 46 -18.25 -0.62 -42.73
C GLU A 46 -17.12 -1.57 -43.17
N ASP A 47 -16.15 -0.96 -43.85
CA ASP A 47 -14.99 -1.57 -44.47
C ASP A 47 -14.08 -2.26 -43.46
N VAL A 48 -13.67 -3.47 -43.81
CA VAL A 48 -12.66 -4.27 -43.10
C VAL A 48 -11.29 -3.62 -43.32
N VAL A 49 -10.95 -2.62 -42.50
CA VAL A 49 -9.57 -2.16 -42.37
C VAL A 49 -8.87 -3.11 -41.40
N GLN A 50 -8.13 -4.05 -41.99
CA GLN A 50 -7.25 -4.98 -41.29
C GLN A 50 -6.07 -4.21 -40.69
N SER A 51 -6.33 -3.53 -39.58
CA SER A 51 -5.33 -2.86 -38.77
C SER A 51 -4.43 -3.91 -38.13
N GLN A 52 -3.21 -4.02 -38.64
CA GLN A 52 -2.17 -4.84 -38.02
C GLN A 52 -1.91 -4.28 -36.62
N ALA A 53 -2.32 -5.04 -35.61
CA ALA A 53 -2.02 -4.74 -34.22
C ALA A 53 -0.50 -4.71 -34.05
N ILE A 54 0.02 -3.52 -33.77
CA ILE A 54 1.38 -3.34 -33.27
C ILE A 54 1.44 -4.12 -31.96
N PHE A 55 2.14 -5.24 -31.97
CA PHE A 55 2.51 -5.96 -30.75
C PHE A 55 3.45 -5.06 -29.95
N VAL A 56 2.86 -4.24 -29.07
CA VAL A 56 3.60 -3.61 -27.99
C VAL A 56 4.24 -4.74 -27.21
N GLN A 57 5.57 -4.77 -27.21
CA GLN A 57 6.38 -5.72 -26.48
C GLN A 57 5.82 -5.83 -25.06
N GLY A 58 5.22 -6.98 -24.76
CA GLY A 58 4.74 -7.29 -23.44
C GLY A 58 5.91 -7.22 -22.46
N HIS A 59 5.89 -6.22 -21.59
CA HIS A 59 6.70 -6.23 -20.39
C HIS A 59 6.47 -7.58 -19.70
N LEU A 60 7.54 -8.38 -19.58
CA LEU A 60 7.55 -9.58 -18.75
C LEU A 60 6.87 -9.24 -17.42
N PRO A 61 5.93 -10.06 -16.92
CA PRO A 61 5.31 -9.78 -15.64
C PRO A 61 6.42 -9.75 -14.59
N LEU A 62 6.66 -8.56 -14.04
CA LEU A 62 7.55 -8.35 -12.91
C LEU A 62 7.25 -9.45 -11.90
N SER A 63 8.29 -10.20 -11.52
CA SER A 63 8.16 -11.34 -10.61
C SER A 63 7.35 -10.92 -9.39
N GLN A 64 6.33 -11.72 -9.06
CA GLN A 64 5.46 -11.45 -7.92
C GLN A 64 6.32 -11.34 -6.66
N PRO A 65 6.19 -10.26 -5.86
CA PRO A 65 7.01 -10.08 -4.67
C PRO A 65 6.83 -11.24 -3.68
N LEU A 66 7.91 -11.62 -3.02
CA LEU A 66 7.97 -12.73 -2.08
C LEU A 66 8.09 -12.21 -0.65
N CYS A 67 7.47 -12.92 0.29
CA CYS A 67 7.61 -12.61 1.71
C CYS A 67 9.06 -12.81 2.18
N LEU A 68 9.64 -11.81 2.84
CA LEU A 68 11.00 -11.86 3.40
C LEU A 68 11.24 -12.96 4.46
N GLU A 69 10.19 -13.64 4.92
CA GLU A 69 10.27 -14.61 6.01
C GLU A 69 9.98 -16.05 5.58
N CYS A 70 9.02 -16.25 4.67
CA CYS A 70 8.67 -17.59 4.19
C CYS A 70 8.87 -17.77 2.68
N GLU A 71 9.34 -16.73 1.97
CA GLU A 71 9.61 -16.71 0.53
C GLU A 71 8.41 -17.04 -0.36
N ARG A 72 7.20 -17.09 0.22
CA ARG A 72 5.96 -17.30 -0.55
C ARG A 72 5.48 -16.00 -1.19
N PRO A 73 4.81 -16.09 -2.36
CA PRO A 73 4.23 -14.92 -3.00
C PRO A 73 3.25 -14.17 -2.10
N VAL A 74 3.30 -12.85 -2.12
CA VAL A 74 2.37 -12.00 -1.38
C VAL A 74 1.09 -11.72 -2.17
N THR A 75 -0.01 -11.53 -1.45
CA THR A 75 -1.32 -11.25 -2.02
C THR A 75 -1.63 -9.76 -1.97
N ARG A 76 -2.15 -9.22 -3.07
CA ARG A 76 -2.68 -7.84 -3.12
C ARG A 76 -4.08 -7.79 -2.53
N LEU A 77 -4.29 -6.91 -1.56
CA LEU A 77 -5.53 -6.67 -0.83
C LEU A 77 -5.82 -5.16 -0.81
N THR A 78 -7.02 -4.78 -0.38
CA THR A 78 -7.40 -3.38 -0.19
C THR A 78 -7.87 -3.16 1.24
N THR A 79 -7.38 -2.09 1.85
CA THR A 79 -7.80 -1.70 3.20
C THR A 79 -9.29 -1.28 3.23
N SER A 80 -9.94 -1.47 4.37
CA SER A 80 -11.35 -1.08 4.55
C SER A 80 -11.56 0.42 4.28
N ARG A 81 -12.72 0.74 3.69
CA ARG A 81 -13.17 2.14 3.52
C ARG A 81 -13.34 2.90 4.84
N TYR A 82 -13.44 2.19 5.96
CA TYR A 82 -13.60 2.75 7.31
C TYR A 82 -12.31 2.72 8.14
N ASN A 83 -11.15 2.53 7.50
CA ASN A 83 -9.87 2.52 8.20
C ASN A 83 -9.55 3.90 8.80
N ARG A 84 -9.64 4.01 10.13
CA ARG A 84 -9.43 5.26 10.88
C ARG A 84 -7.97 5.71 10.96
N ASN A 85 -7.02 4.91 10.48
CA ASN A 85 -5.60 5.26 10.51
C ASN A 85 -5.17 6.13 9.32
N GLY A 86 -6.11 6.70 8.55
CA GLY A 86 -5.80 7.51 7.37
C GLY A 86 -5.38 6.70 6.13
N ASN A 87 -5.46 5.36 6.20
CA ASN A 87 -5.09 4.46 5.11
C ASN A 87 -6.31 3.81 4.46
N ALA A 88 -7.46 4.47 4.40
CA ALA A 88 -8.68 3.88 3.85
C ALA A 88 -8.57 3.68 2.33
N ARG A 89 -9.08 2.55 1.82
CA ARG A 89 -9.10 2.18 0.39
C ARG A 89 -7.73 2.04 -0.28
N ARG A 90 -6.63 2.12 0.46
CA ARG A 90 -5.28 1.88 -0.06
C ARG A 90 -5.07 0.41 -0.38
N PRO A 91 -4.56 0.06 -1.57
CA PRO A 91 -4.11 -1.28 -1.88
C PRO A 91 -2.79 -1.60 -1.16
N TYR A 92 -2.64 -2.83 -0.68
CA TYR A 92 -1.44 -3.30 0.01
C TYR A 92 -1.15 -4.76 -0.31
N LEU A 93 0.10 -5.15 -0.09
CA LEU A 93 0.59 -6.51 -0.22
C LEU A 93 0.67 -7.14 1.18
N LYS A 94 0.22 -8.40 1.29
CA LYS A 94 0.24 -9.16 2.54
C LYS A 94 0.70 -10.59 2.26
N CYS A 95 1.61 -11.10 3.08
CA CYS A 95 1.85 -12.53 3.16
C CYS A 95 0.72 -13.17 3.96
N VAL A 96 -0.18 -13.91 3.29
CA VAL A 96 -1.30 -14.59 3.96
C VAL A 96 -0.81 -15.70 4.90
N PRO A 97 0.15 -16.57 4.53
CA PRO A 97 0.65 -17.62 5.42
C PRO A 97 1.28 -17.10 6.72
N CYS A 98 2.07 -16.01 6.65
CA CYS A 98 2.70 -15.41 7.83
C CYS A 98 1.80 -14.39 8.54
N ASP A 99 0.66 -14.04 7.95
CA ASP A 99 -0.23 -12.98 8.41
C ASP A 99 0.46 -11.60 8.55
N LYS A 100 1.46 -11.34 7.69
CA LYS A 100 2.31 -10.14 7.77
C LYS A 100 2.06 -9.17 6.62
N PHE A 101 1.91 -7.89 6.98
CA PHE A 101 1.95 -6.79 6.02
C PHE A 101 3.32 -6.76 5.32
N HIS A 102 3.33 -6.53 4.01
CA HIS A 102 4.54 -6.43 3.22
C HIS A 102 4.83 -4.97 2.84
N SER A 103 4.02 -4.37 1.98
CA SER A 103 4.14 -2.99 1.54
C SER A 103 2.80 -2.47 1.03
N PHE A 104 2.62 -1.15 0.96
CA PHE A 104 1.51 -0.58 0.19
C PHE A 104 1.81 -0.70 -1.31
N ALA A 105 0.76 -0.89 -2.11
CA ALA A 105 0.86 -1.14 -3.55
C ALA A 105 0.39 0.05 -4.42
N ASP A 106 0.19 1.21 -3.80
CA ASP A 106 -0.05 2.49 -4.47
C ASP A 106 1.23 3.33 -4.52
N GLU A 107 1.18 4.53 -5.10
CA GLU A 107 2.32 5.47 -5.17
C GLU A 107 2.40 6.43 -3.98
N GLN A 108 1.47 6.30 -3.03
CA GLN A 108 1.31 7.29 -1.98
C GLN A 108 2.43 7.24 -0.94
N GLY A 109 3.04 8.39 -0.70
CA GLY A 109 4.24 8.55 0.11
C GLY A 109 5.56 8.22 -0.61
N ASN A 110 5.52 7.81 -1.88
CA ASN A 110 6.74 7.71 -2.70
C ASN A 110 7.16 9.11 -3.14
N ASN A 111 8.45 9.41 -3.00
CA ASN A 111 9.06 10.63 -3.51
C ASN A 111 10.53 10.31 -3.81
N PRO A 112 11.07 10.66 -5.00
CA PRO A 112 12.47 10.42 -5.35
C PRO A 112 13.47 11.07 -4.40
N GLU A 113 13.08 12.10 -3.65
CA GLU A 113 13.89 12.79 -2.64
C GLU A 113 13.88 12.09 -1.27
N ASN A 114 13.04 11.07 -1.08
CA ASN A 114 13.07 10.31 0.16
C ASN A 114 14.41 9.56 0.31
N LEU A 115 14.79 9.27 1.56
CA LEU A 115 15.98 8.48 1.87
C LEU A 115 15.96 7.14 1.09
N ARG A 116 17.10 6.73 0.55
CA ARG A 116 17.19 5.42 -0.11
C ARG A 116 17.18 4.29 0.92
N CYS A 117 16.47 3.21 0.60
CA CYS A 117 16.44 1.98 1.40
C CYS A 117 17.63 1.07 1.06
N HIS A 118 17.71 -0.11 1.70
CA HIS A 118 18.78 -1.09 1.43
C HIS A 118 18.75 -1.68 0.01
N CYS A 119 17.61 -1.58 -0.69
CA CYS A 119 17.52 -1.96 -2.10
C CYS A 119 18.11 -0.90 -3.05
N GLY A 120 18.52 0.27 -2.53
CA GLY A 120 18.93 1.42 -3.34
C GLY A 120 17.78 2.30 -3.81
N GLU A 121 16.53 1.86 -3.70
CA GLU A 121 15.36 2.62 -4.12
C GLU A 121 14.95 3.72 -3.12
N PRO A 122 14.35 4.85 -3.58
CA PRO A 122 13.72 5.81 -2.68
C PRO A 122 12.69 5.14 -1.77
N SER A 123 12.78 5.42 -0.48
CA SER A 123 11.84 4.90 0.53
C SER A 123 10.46 5.52 0.38
N ARG A 124 9.47 4.90 1.02
CA ARG A 124 8.11 5.41 1.15
C ARG A 124 7.92 6.04 2.51
N LYS A 125 7.36 7.24 2.53
CA LYS A 125 6.93 7.95 3.73
C LYS A 125 5.54 7.43 4.17
N GLN A 126 5.37 7.17 5.46
CA GLN A 126 4.15 6.58 6.03
C GLN A 126 3.87 7.14 7.44
N VAL A 127 2.62 6.97 7.89
CA VAL A 127 2.16 7.38 9.23
C VAL A 127 1.84 6.12 10.03
N SER A 128 2.39 6.01 11.23
CA SER A 128 2.08 4.91 12.14
C SER A 128 0.63 5.00 12.64
N GLY A 129 0.00 3.84 12.86
CA GLY A 129 -1.37 3.77 13.35
C GLY A 129 -1.52 4.33 14.77
N ILE A 130 -2.76 4.52 15.21
CA ILE A 130 -3.06 5.08 16.55
C ILE A 130 -2.68 4.11 17.68
N LYS A 131 -2.52 2.82 17.39
CA LYS A 131 -2.21 1.78 18.40
C LYS A 131 -0.72 1.44 18.52
N THR A 132 0.18 2.24 17.92
CA THR A 132 1.63 2.01 17.99
C THR A 132 2.27 2.88 19.08
N GLN A 133 3.48 2.54 19.52
CA GLN A 133 4.25 3.35 20.48
C GLN A 133 4.44 4.80 19.99
N SER A 134 4.78 4.98 18.72
CA SER A 134 4.83 6.29 18.05
C SER A 134 3.50 6.59 17.36
N GLN A 135 2.44 6.83 18.12
CA GLN A 135 1.12 7.13 17.54
C GLN A 135 1.21 8.27 16.54
N ARG A 136 0.73 8.05 15.31
CA ARG A 136 0.79 9.04 14.21
C ARG A 136 2.22 9.51 13.84
N GLY A 137 3.24 8.74 14.21
CA GLY A 137 4.62 9.02 13.88
C GLY A 137 4.91 8.84 12.39
N LEU A 138 5.48 9.88 11.78
CA LEU A 138 5.96 9.84 10.41
C LEU A 138 7.25 9.02 10.34
N HIS A 139 7.35 8.12 9.38
CA HIS A 139 8.51 7.25 9.18
C HIS A 139 8.68 6.87 7.72
N TYR A 140 9.84 6.33 7.39
CA TYR A 140 10.25 5.87 6.07
C TYR A 140 10.44 4.35 6.09
N VAL A 141 9.93 3.68 5.06
CA VAL A 141 10.07 2.22 4.87
C VAL A 141 10.47 1.89 3.44
N CYS A 142 10.94 0.67 3.18
CA CYS A 142 11.16 0.22 1.80
C CYS A 142 9.86 0.36 0.97
N SER A 143 9.91 1.09 -0.14
CA SER A 143 8.76 1.32 -1.03
C SER A 143 8.29 0.05 -1.72
N LEU A 144 9.22 -0.88 -2.00
CA LEU A 144 8.95 -2.18 -2.59
C LEU A 144 8.57 -3.25 -1.55
N GLY A 145 9.02 -3.09 -0.30
CA GLY A 145 8.91 -4.10 0.75
C GLY A 145 9.96 -5.24 0.65
N ASN A 146 10.97 -5.08 -0.20
CA ASN A 146 12.01 -6.10 -0.45
C ASN A 146 13.16 -6.08 0.58
N CYS A 147 13.18 -5.12 1.50
CA CYS A 147 14.10 -5.10 2.63
C CYS A 147 13.40 -4.58 3.89
N ASP A 148 14.08 -4.70 5.01
CA ASP A 148 13.61 -4.32 6.35
C ASP A 148 13.91 -2.85 6.72
N PHE A 149 14.26 -2.02 5.74
CA PHE A 149 14.58 -0.61 5.97
C PHE A 149 13.46 0.11 6.74
N TYR A 150 13.83 0.74 7.84
CA TYR A 150 12.96 1.60 8.65
C TYR A 150 13.75 2.80 9.17
N ARG A 151 13.15 3.99 9.08
CA ARG A 151 13.71 5.23 9.66
C ARG A 151 12.59 6.12 10.16
N ALA A 152 12.63 6.53 11.42
CA ALA A 152 11.76 7.61 11.90
C ALA A 152 12.07 8.91 11.14
N ALA A 153 11.04 9.65 10.76
CA ALA A 153 11.21 11.00 10.22
C ALA A 153 11.43 11.95 11.40
N ILE A 154 12.66 12.48 11.53
CA ILE A 154 13.05 13.34 12.63
C ILE A 154 12.93 14.80 12.22
N GLY A 155 12.23 15.60 13.03
CA GLY A 155 12.09 17.04 12.82
C GLY A 155 13.26 17.84 13.40
N PRO A 156 13.25 19.18 13.26
CA PRO A 156 14.31 20.05 13.77
C PRO A 156 14.58 19.93 15.28
N SER A 157 13.58 19.53 16.05
CA SER A 157 13.69 19.31 17.51
C SER A 157 14.41 18.01 17.90
N GLY A 158 14.83 17.18 16.94
CA GLY A 158 15.42 15.87 17.20
C GLY A 158 14.39 14.77 17.53
N HIS A 159 13.11 15.10 17.60
CA HIS A 159 12.03 14.15 17.83
C HIS A 159 11.37 13.69 16.53
N GLN A 160 10.75 12.50 16.56
CA GLN A 160 9.94 12.02 15.45
C GLN A 160 8.80 12.99 15.17
N VAL A 161 8.60 13.33 13.89
CA VAL A 161 7.48 14.15 13.44
C VAL A 161 6.18 13.38 13.72
N LEU A 162 5.37 13.88 14.63
CA LEU A 162 4.04 13.36 14.92
C LEU A 162 3.02 14.19 14.16
N LEU A 163 2.09 13.53 13.49
CA LEU A 163 0.94 14.22 12.90
C LEU A 163 -0.16 14.38 13.94
N ASP A 164 -0.75 15.57 14.01
CA ASP A 164 -1.80 15.90 14.96
C ASP A 164 -3.21 15.54 14.42
N GLU A 165 -4.26 15.97 15.12
CA GLU A 165 -5.66 15.69 14.74
C GLU A 165 -6.11 16.36 13.44
N ARG A 166 -5.38 17.36 12.93
CA ARG A 166 -5.58 17.95 11.59
C ARG A 166 -5.00 17.07 10.47
N LEU A 167 -4.83 15.78 10.78
CA LEU A 167 -4.27 14.71 9.98
C LEU A 167 -4.61 14.80 8.47
N PRO A 168 -5.86 15.02 8.02
CA PRO A 168 -6.17 15.00 6.60
C PRO A 168 -5.39 16.06 5.80
N ASN A 169 -5.24 17.26 6.36
CA ASN A 169 -4.54 18.36 5.69
C ASN A 169 -3.02 18.13 5.71
N GLN A 170 -2.47 17.70 6.84
CA GLN A 170 -1.04 17.38 6.96
C GLN A 170 -0.64 16.22 6.05
N MET A 171 -1.46 15.16 5.99
CA MET A 171 -1.23 14.04 5.09
C MET A 171 -1.24 14.47 3.63
N ARG A 172 -2.15 15.37 3.22
CA ARG A 172 -2.21 15.86 1.83
C ARG A 172 -0.95 16.63 1.46
N THR A 173 -0.50 17.53 2.32
CA THR A 173 0.77 18.29 2.11
C THR A 173 1.97 17.36 2.01
N LEU A 174 1.94 16.22 2.69
CA LEU A 174 3.02 15.22 2.67
C LEU A 174 2.89 14.18 1.55
N GLY A 175 1.86 14.27 0.69
CA GLY A 175 1.59 13.28 -0.37
C GLY A 175 1.17 11.91 0.17
N LEU A 176 0.52 11.88 1.34
CA LEU A 176 0.11 10.68 2.08
C LEU A 176 -1.39 10.39 2.03
N VAL A 177 -2.21 11.28 1.46
CA VAL A 177 -3.63 11.06 1.09
C VAL A 177 -3.91 11.62 -0.30
#